data_AF-A0A952TIT9-F1
#
_entry.id   AF-A0A952TIT9-F1
#
_cell.length_a   1.000
_cell.length_b   1.000
_cell.length_c   1.000
_cell.angle_alpha   90.00
_cell.angle_beta   90.00
_cell.angle_gamma   90.00
#
_symmetry.space_group_name_H-M   'P 1'
#
loop_
_entity.id
_entity.type
_entity.pdbx_description
1 polymer ?
#
loop_
_entity_poly.entity_id
_entity_poly.type
_entity_poly.pdbx_seq_one_letter_code
_entity_poly.pdbx_strand_id
1 'polypeptide(L)'
;MQKGFNSDIQVKGKPYHVQTEDWGAQNPFVVTRVFCSGAVIKTIKTPYAEALRGGPSSQVEAVKLALRQQHHRILDQLISGQLDAPGSSLRLRE
;
A
#
# COMPACT_ATOMS: atom_id res chain seq x y z
N MET A 1 -14.98 11.81 6.88
CA MET A 1 -13.89 11.48 5.92
C MET A 1 -12.81 10.73 6.67
N GLN A 2 -12.55 9.47 6.34
CA GLN A 2 -11.37 8.77 6.87
C GLN A 2 -10.14 9.29 6.14
N LYS A 3 -9.13 9.74 6.89
CA LYS A 3 -7.86 10.15 6.30
C LYS A 3 -7.10 8.87 5.93
N GLY A 4 -6.66 8.76 4.68
CA GLY A 4 -5.74 7.71 4.25
C GLY A 4 -4.40 7.79 4.97
N PHE A 5 -3.48 6.88 4.64
CA PHE A 5 -2.13 6.84 5.20
C PHE A 5 -1.10 7.21 4.13
N ASN A 6 -0.17 8.09 4.49
CA ASN A 6 0.95 8.48 3.65
C ASN A 6 2.25 8.27 4.43
N SER A 7 3.25 7.69 3.78
CA SER A 7 4.60 7.50 4.33
C SER A 7 5.65 7.72 3.26
N ASP A 8 6.67 8.51 3.58
CA ASP A 8 7.89 8.67 2.80
C ASP A 8 9.00 7.85 3.46
N ILE A 9 9.58 6.90 2.71
CA ILE A 9 10.64 6.02 3.21
C ILE A 9 11.79 5.92 2.19
N GLN A 10 12.99 5.63 2.68
CA GLN A 10 14.11 5.23 1.84
C GLN A 10 14.44 3.77 2.06
N VAL A 11 14.53 3.00 0.97
CA VAL A 11 14.90 1.59 1.01
C VAL A 11 16.05 1.36 0.03
N LYS A 12 17.19 0.86 0.51
CA LYS A 12 18.39 0.59 -0.31
C LYS A 12 18.80 1.79 -1.18
N GLY A 13 18.71 3.01 -0.63
CA GLY A 13 19.06 4.25 -1.31
C GLY A 13 18.04 4.78 -2.32
N LYS A 14 16.88 4.13 -2.49
CA LYS A 14 15.78 4.61 -3.35
C LYS A 14 14.66 5.24 -2.51
N PRO A 15 14.15 6.42 -2.90
CA PRO A 15 13.01 7.04 -2.21
C PRO A 15 11.68 6.44 -2.68
N TYR A 16 10.82 6.11 -1.72
CA TYR A 16 9.47 5.65 -1.95
C TYR A 16 8.46 6.53 -1.23
N HIS A 17 7.35 6.80 -1.89
CA HIS A 17 6.15 7.37 -1.27
C HIS A 17 5.04 6.33 -1.32
N VAL A 18 4.43 6.02 -0.19
CA VAL A 18 3.34 5.04 -0.07
C VAL A 18 2.09 5.78 0.37
N GLN A 19 1.04 5.73 -0.45
CA GLN A 19 -0.26 6.32 -0.16
C GLN A 19 -1.31 5.21 -0.11
N THR A 20 -2.15 5.17 0.92
CA THR A 20 -3.22 4.18 1.08
C THR A 20 -4.55 4.86 1.38
N GLU A 21 -5.56 4.58 0.55
CA GLU A 21 -6.82 5.31 0.50
C GLU A 21 -8.02 4.37 0.50
N ASP A 22 -9.12 4.91 1.00
CA ASP A 22 -10.44 4.32 0.87
C ASP A 22 -11.14 4.93 -0.35
N TRP A 23 -11.55 4.10 -1.32
CA TRP A 23 -12.28 4.54 -2.51
C TRP A 23 -13.81 4.52 -2.35
N GLY A 24 -14.31 4.12 -1.18
CA GLY A 24 -15.71 4.24 -0.78
C GLY A 24 -16.64 3.17 -1.34
N ALA A 25 -17.89 3.17 -0.89
CA ALA A 25 -18.86 2.10 -1.19
C ALA A 25 -19.21 1.94 -2.68
N GLN A 26 -19.12 3.00 -3.48
CA GLN A 26 -19.34 2.94 -4.94
C GLN A 26 -18.20 2.25 -5.68
N ASN A 27 -17.01 2.20 -5.07
CA ASN A 27 -15.83 1.53 -5.60
C ASN A 27 -15.08 0.87 -4.43
N PRO A 28 -15.62 -0.24 -3.89
CA PRO A 28 -15.36 -0.72 -2.53
C PRO A 28 -13.99 -1.39 -2.41
N PHE A 29 -12.94 -0.58 -2.45
CA PHE A 29 -11.55 -0.99 -2.37
C PHE A 29 -10.76 -0.16 -1.37
N VAL A 30 -9.86 -0.85 -0.67
CA VAL A 30 -8.71 -0.24 -0.02
C VAL A 30 -7.57 -0.26 -1.03
N VAL A 31 -7.04 0.91 -1.37
CA VAL A 31 -6.06 1.06 -2.45
C VAL A 31 -4.76 1.63 -1.95
N THR A 32 -3.66 0.93 -2.20
CA THR A 32 -2.30 1.45 -1.96
C THR A 32 -1.62 1.76 -3.28
N ARG A 33 -1.05 2.95 -3.40
CA ARG A 33 -0.18 3.37 -4.50
C ARG A 33 1.23 3.56 -3.95
N VAL A 34 2.19 2.88 -4.57
CA VAL A 34 3.60 3.03 -4.26
C VAL A 34 4.24 3.82 -5.40
N PHE A 35 4.88 4.92 -5.04
CA PHE A 35 5.62 5.77 -5.94
C PHE A 35 7.11 5.61 -5.69
N CYS A 36 7.90 5.70 -6.76
CA CYS A 36 9.35 5.85 -6.70
C CYS A 36 9.73 6.94 -7.70
N SER A 37 10.47 7.96 -7.26
CA SER A 37 10.88 9.09 -8.12
C SER A 37 9.71 9.74 -8.89
N GLY A 38 8.56 9.90 -8.23
CA GLY A 38 7.37 10.54 -8.81
C GLY A 38 6.50 9.64 -9.70
N ALA A 39 6.94 8.43 -10.04
CA ALA A 39 6.16 7.49 -10.84
C ALA A 39 5.50 6.42 -9.96
N VAL A 40 4.25 6.05 -10.27
CA VAL A 40 3.58 4.90 -9.64
C VAL A 40 4.23 3.62 -10.15
N ILE A 41 4.89 2.88 -9.26
CA ILE A 41 5.53 1.59 -9.59
C ILE A 41 4.65 0.39 -9.26
N LYS A 42 3.67 0.56 -8.36
CA LYS A 42 2.74 -0.48 -7.94
C LYS A 42 1.43 0.13 -7.49
N THR A 43 0.32 -0.48 -7.91
CA THR A 43 -1.01 -0.24 -7.35
C THR A 43 -1.52 -1.55 -6.78
N ILE A 44 -1.91 -1.56 -5.52
CA ILE A 44 -2.52 -2.69 -4.84
C ILE A 44 -3.96 -2.30 -4.51
N LYS A 45 -4.91 -3.14 -4.89
CA LYS A 45 -6.33 -2.96 -4.60
C LYS A 45 -6.83 -4.18 -3.85
N THR A 46 -7.38 -3.96 -2.67
CA THR A 46 -7.99 -5.02 -1.87
C THR A 46 -9.48 -4.72 -1.78
N PRO A 47 -10.36 -5.61 -2.29
CA PRO A 47 -11.80 -5.43 -2.16
C PRO A 47 -12.22 -5.38 -0.69
N TYR A 48 -13.23 -4.58 -0.34
CA TYR A 48 -13.77 -4.54 1.02
C TYR A 48 -14.16 -5.93 1.56
N ALA A 49 -14.71 -6.80 0.71
CA ALA A 49 -15.12 -8.16 1.11
C ALA A 49 -13.95 -9.04 1.62
N GLU A 50 -12.72 -8.66 1.28
CA GLU A 50 -11.50 -9.25 1.82
C GLU A 50 -10.93 -8.38 2.93
N ALA A 51 -10.73 -7.09 2.67
CA ALA A 51 -10.07 -6.16 3.57
C ALA A 51 -10.77 -5.99 4.93
N LEU A 52 -12.10 -6.11 4.97
CA LEU A 52 -12.91 -5.92 6.17
C LEU A 52 -13.26 -7.25 6.87
N ARG A 53 -12.82 -8.38 6.32
CA ARG A 53 -13.18 -9.71 6.81
C ARG A 53 -12.67 -9.92 8.24
N GLY A 54 -13.58 -10.29 9.15
CA GLY A 54 -13.24 -10.49 10.56
C GLY A 54 -12.90 -9.19 11.31
N GLY A 55 -13.15 -8.03 10.71
CA GLY A 55 -13.01 -6.73 11.35
C GLY A 55 -14.17 -6.38 12.28
N PRO A 56 -14.12 -5.20 12.91
CA PRO A 56 -15.21 -4.68 13.74
C PRO A 56 -16.55 -4.57 12.99
N SER A 57 -17.67 -4.71 13.71
CA SER A 57 -19.01 -4.54 13.12
C SER A 57 -19.28 -3.13 12.60
N SER A 58 -18.60 -2.12 13.13
CA SER A 58 -18.66 -0.75 12.61
C SER A 58 -17.87 -0.66 11.31
N GLN A 59 -18.55 -0.35 10.20
CA GLN A 59 -17.91 -0.17 8.90
C GLN A 59 -16.80 0.89 8.94
N VAL A 60 -17.01 1.96 9.70
CA VAL A 60 -16.01 3.02 9.87
C VAL A 60 -14.74 2.44 10.51
N GLU A 61 -14.87 1.72 11.62
CA GLU A 61 -13.69 1.17 12.29
C GLU A 61 -13.03 0.03 11.50
N ALA A 62 -13.82 -0.77 10.78
CA ALA A 62 -13.30 -1.80 9.89
C ALA A 62 -12.45 -1.20 8.75
N VAL A 63 -12.93 -0.15 8.07
CA VAL A 63 -12.17 0.49 6.99
C VAL A 63 -10.89 1.14 7.54
N LYS A 64 -10.95 1.81 8.70
CA LYS A 64 -9.74 2.37 9.34
C LYS A 64 -8.70 1.30 9.64
N LEU A 65 -9.13 0.16 10.17
CA LEU A 65 -8.25 -0.95 10.49
C LEU A 65 -7.61 -1.51 9.20
N ALA A 66 -8.42 -1.74 8.17
CA ALA A 66 -7.96 -2.25 6.89
C ALA A 66 -6.96 -1.32 6.20
N LEU A 67 -7.22 -0.02 6.19
CA LEU A 67 -6.30 1.01 5.67
C LEU A 67 -4.92 0.91 6.36
N ARG A 68 -4.92 0.83 7.70
CA ARG A 68 -3.68 0.72 8.49
C ARG A 68 -2.94 -0.59 8.22
N GLN A 69 -3.65 -1.71 8.21
CA GLN A 69 -3.06 -3.04 8.00
C GLN A 69 -2.43 -3.15 6.62
N GLN A 70 -3.14 -2.72 5.57
CA GLN A 70 -2.61 -2.73 4.22
C GLN A 70 -1.40 -1.80 4.11
N HIS A 71 -1.47 -0.59 4.68
CA HIS A 71 -0.36 0.36 4.63
C HIS A 71 0.92 -0.22 5.26
N HIS A 72 0.86 -0.70 6.50
CA HIS A 72 2.02 -1.28 7.17
C HIS A 72 2.55 -2.51 6.45
N ARG A 73 1.67 -3.40 5.97
CA ARG A 73 2.09 -4.57 5.18
C ARG A 73 2.90 -4.16 3.95
N ILE A 74 2.48 -3.12 3.23
CA ILE A 74 3.21 -2.64 2.05
C ILE A 74 4.56 -2.02 2.43
N LEU A 75 4.64 -1.30 3.55
CA LEU A 75 5.91 -0.79 4.08
C LEU A 75 6.86 -1.95 4.42
N ASP A 76 6.38 -2.98 5.12
CA ASP A 76 7.18 -4.15 5.48
C ASP A 76 7.69 -4.91 4.24
N GLN A 77 6.85 -5.03 3.21
CA GLN A 77 7.21 -5.64 1.93
C GLN A 77 8.25 -4.82 1.16
N LEU A 78 8.17 -3.49 1.22
CA LEU A 78 9.20 -2.61 0.66
C LEU A 78 10.53 -2.76 1.42
N ILE A 79 10.50 -2.64 2.74
CA ILE A 79 11.69 -2.71 3.59
C ILE A 79 12.41 -4.06 3.46
N SER A 80 11.65 -5.16 3.41
CA SER A 80 12.19 -6.51 3.21
C SER A 80 12.66 -6.79 1.77
N GLY A 81 12.35 -5.90 0.81
CA GLY A 81 12.67 -6.08 -0.61
C GLY A 81 11.78 -7.10 -1.33
N GLN A 82 10.65 -7.51 -0.75
CA GLN A 82 9.65 -8.32 -1.44
C GLN A 82 8.88 -7.51 -2.50
N LEU A 83 8.83 -6.19 -2.33
CA LEU A 83 8.21 -5.26 -3.26
C LEU A 83 9.28 -4.29 -3.76
N ASP A 84 9.86 -4.60 -4.91
CA ASP A 84 10.83 -3.73 -5.57
C ASP A 84 10.22 -2.99 -6.76
N ALA A 85 10.87 -1.88 -7.16
CA ALA A 85 10.54 -1.22 -8.42
C ALA A 85 10.90 -2.12 -9.61
N PRO A 86 10.09 -2.14 -10.69
CA PRO A 86 10.46 -2.84 -11.92
C PRO A 86 11.80 -2.30 -12.43
N GLY A 87 12.82 -3.16 -12.49
CA GLY A 87 14.19 -2.83 -12.87
C GLY A 87 15.27 -3.12 -11.81
N SER A 88 14.94 -3.70 -10.64
CA SER A 88 15.93 -4.14 -9.65
C SER A 88 16.53 -5.52 -9.90
N SER A 89 16.16 -6.22 -10.99
CA SER A 89 16.91 -7.40 -11.42
C SER A 89 18.35 -6.94 -11.69
N LEU A 90 19.23 -7.27 -10.76
CA LEU A 90 20.67 -7.20 -10.92
C LEU A 90 20.99 -7.74 -12.31
N ARG A 91 21.32 -6.86 -13.25
CA ARG A 91 22.16 -7.26 -14.37
C ARG A 91 23.49 -7.61 -13.73
N LEU A 92 23.69 -8.89 -13.45
CA LEU A 92 25.03 -9.44 -13.38
C LEU A 92 25.69 -9.05 -14.71
N ARG A 93 26.61 -8.09 -14.64
CA ARG A 93 27.54 -7.83 -15.72
C ARG A 93 28.55 -8.96 -15.64
N GLU A 94 28.48 -9.88 -16.59
CA GLU A 94 29.65 -10.65 -17.03
C GLU A 94 30.56 -9.74 -17.87
#